data_AF-A0A924N3G0-F1
#
_entry.id   AF-A0A924N3G0-F1
#
_cell.length_a   1.000
_cell.length_b   1.000
_cell.length_c   1.000
_cell.angle_alpha   90.00
_cell.angle_beta   90.00
_cell.angle_gamma   90.00
#
_symmetry.space_group_name_H-M   'P 1'
#
loop_
_entity.id
_entity.type
_entity.pdbx_description
1 polymer ?
#
loop_
_entity_poly.entity_id
_entity_poly.type
_entity_poly.pdbx_seq_one_letter_code
_entity_poly.pdbx_strand_id
1 'polypeptide(L)'
;FFGAPMNDYMTHAAVAMTRRLRDGGGTGLLYGQGEFVTKHHGLVLGDWPCPDDGALLRPASVQAQADARRGSVPAFLEAAEGPARLETHTVLYDRDGAPTHGVAIVRTAQGRVLARVPGDDGDTLAALTAQDAFAIGRVGTLRAGGDGVTDWRL
;
A
#
# COMPACT_ATOMS: atom_id res chain seq x y z
N PHE A 1 15.19 9.47 12.20
CA PHE A 1 14.72 9.42 10.79
C PHE A 1 15.63 10.28 9.92
N PHE A 2 15.77 9.98 8.63
CA PHE A 2 16.66 10.73 7.72
C PHE A 2 16.03 12.03 7.19
N GLY A 3 14.71 12.07 6.96
CA GLY A 3 14.03 13.27 6.48
C GLY A 3 14.41 13.65 5.04
N ALA A 4 14.41 12.67 4.13
CA ALA A 4 14.72 12.92 2.71
C ALA A 4 13.64 13.75 2.00
N PRO A 5 14.02 14.46 0.92
CA PRO A 5 13.06 15.02 -0.03
C PRO A 5 12.16 13.91 -0.59
N MET A 6 10.84 14.16 -0.59
CA MET A 6 9.76 13.22 -0.95
C MET A 6 10.18 12.03 -1.83
N ASN A 7 10.60 12.30 -3.08
CA ASN A 7 10.94 11.25 -4.05
C ASN A 7 12.44 10.98 -4.20
N ASP A 8 13.33 11.77 -3.61
CA ASP A 8 14.78 11.71 -3.87
C ASP A 8 15.58 10.97 -2.79
N TYR A 9 14.88 10.29 -1.88
CA TYR A 9 15.51 9.56 -0.76
C TYR A 9 16.51 8.49 -1.23
N MET A 10 16.27 7.85 -2.38
CA MET A 10 17.16 6.81 -2.90
C MET A 10 18.48 7.35 -3.45
N THR A 11 18.53 8.59 -3.96
CA THR A 11 19.79 9.22 -4.39
C THR A 11 20.71 9.44 -3.20
N HIS A 12 20.16 9.93 -2.08
CA HIS A 12 20.91 10.05 -0.82
C HIS A 12 21.38 8.69 -0.30
N ALA A 13 20.53 7.66 -0.37
CA ALA A 13 20.91 6.29 0.00
C ALA A 13 22.06 5.75 -0.88
N ALA A 14 22.01 6.03 -2.18
CA ALA A 14 23.08 5.64 -3.11
C ALA A 14 24.41 6.30 -2.76
N VAL A 15 24.43 7.61 -2.52
CA VAL A 15 25.63 8.35 -2.10
C VAL A 15 26.21 7.78 -0.80
N ALA A 16 25.35 7.51 0.19
CA ALA A 16 25.77 6.94 1.47
C ALA A 16 26.36 5.52 1.28
N MET A 17 25.73 4.68 0.45
CA MET A 17 26.22 3.34 0.15
C MET A 17 27.57 3.39 -0.58
N THR A 18 27.73 4.25 -1.57
CA THR A 18 29.00 4.43 -2.29
C THR A 18 30.14 4.81 -1.34
N ARG A 19 29.91 5.74 -0.39
CA ARG A 19 30.91 6.11 0.62
C ARG A 19 31.29 4.91 1.49
N ARG A 20 30.30 4.18 1.99
CA ARG A 20 30.51 2.99 2.82
C ARG A 20 31.32 1.90 2.12
N LEU A 21 31.02 1.65 0.85
CA LEU A 21 31.74 0.65 0.05
C LEU A 21 33.19 1.05 -0.23
N ARG A 22 33.47 2.35 -0.41
CA ARG A 22 34.85 2.83 -0.59
C ARG A 22 35.69 2.70 0.68
N ASP A 23 35.07 2.86 1.84
CA ASP A 23 35.79 2.83 3.13
C ASP A 23 35.97 1.39 3.66
N GLY A 24 34.99 0.51 3.45
CA GLY A 24 34.95 -0.82 4.07
C GLY A 24 34.87 -2.01 3.11
N GLY A 25 34.74 -1.75 1.80
CA GLY A 25 34.52 -2.77 0.78
C GLY A 25 33.19 -3.52 0.92
N GLY A 26 32.93 -4.47 0.01
CA GLY A 26 31.81 -5.41 0.10
C GLY A 26 30.60 -5.07 -0.78
N THR A 27 29.46 -5.71 -0.47
CA THR A 27 28.22 -5.60 -1.27
C THR A 27 27.18 -4.75 -0.58
N GLY A 28 26.58 -3.82 -1.32
CA GLY A 28 25.43 -3.04 -0.92
C GLY A 28 24.18 -3.39 -1.72
N LEU A 29 23.02 -3.48 -1.07
CA LEU A 29 21.71 -3.55 -1.71
C LEU A 29 20.94 -2.27 -1.41
N LEU A 30 20.44 -1.64 -2.46
CA LEU A 30 19.53 -0.50 -2.43
C LEU A 30 18.18 -0.95 -2.99
N TYR A 31 17.09 -0.59 -2.31
CA TYR A 31 15.74 -0.95 -2.69
C TYR A 31 14.81 0.26 -2.54
N GLY A 32 14.31 0.75 -3.68
CA GLY A 32 13.41 1.88 -3.77
C GLY A 32 11.98 1.47 -4.15
N GLN A 33 11.01 2.13 -3.53
CA GLN A 33 9.57 2.03 -3.85
C GLN A 33 9.08 3.37 -4.38
N GLY A 34 8.06 3.35 -5.24
CA GLY A 34 7.39 4.57 -5.71
C GLY A 34 5.87 4.48 -5.61
N GLU A 35 5.24 5.66 -5.54
CA GLU A 35 3.78 5.85 -5.59
C GLU A 35 3.07 5.05 -4.49
N PHE A 36 1.99 4.34 -4.84
CA PHE A 36 1.25 3.45 -3.94
C PHE A 36 1.88 2.06 -3.86
N VAL A 37 3.21 1.99 -3.77
CA VAL A 37 3.99 0.75 -3.80
C VAL A 37 3.76 -0.02 -5.12
N THR A 38 3.62 0.72 -6.22
CA THR A 38 3.37 0.17 -7.57
C THR A 38 4.66 0.01 -8.37
N LYS A 39 5.73 0.66 -7.93
CA LYS A 39 7.04 0.64 -8.59
C LYS A 39 8.10 0.18 -7.61
N HIS A 40 8.97 -0.70 -8.08
CA HIS A 40 10.07 -1.25 -7.32
C HIS A 40 11.34 -1.18 -8.14
N HIS A 41 12.43 -0.76 -7.50
CA HIS A 41 13.75 -0.76 -8.12
C HIS A 41 14.78 -1.29 -7.13
N GLY A 42 15.52 -2.31 -7.54
CA GLY A 42 16.65 -2.87 -6.80
C GLY A 42 17.96 -2.53 -7.50
N LEU A 43 18.95 -2.12 -6.72
CA LEU A 43 20.30 -1.84 -7.21
C LEU A 43 21.31 -2.50 -6.27
N VAL A 44 22.17 -3.35 -6.84
CA VAL A 44 23.31 -3.94 -6.13
C VAL A 44 24.56 -3.14 -6.49
N LEU A 45 25.33 -2.76 -5.47
CA LEU A 45 26.61 -2.07 -5.61
C LEU A 45 27.71 -2.94 -5.00
N GLY A 46 28.88 -2.94 -5.62
CA GLY A 46 30.08 -3.61 -5.13
C GLY A 46 31.32 -2.76 -5.40
N ASP A 47 32.40 -3.04 -4.67
CA ASP A 47 33.71 -2.39 -4.86
C ASP A 47 34.65 -3.18 -5.79
N TRP A 48 34.16 -4.26 -6.41
CA TRP A 48 34.89 -5.06 -7.40
C TRP A 48 34.45 -4.76 -8.84
N PRO A 49 35.33 -5.03 -9.82
CA PRO A 49 34.95 -5.05 -11.23
C PRO A 49 33.76 -6.00 -11.46
N CYS A 50 32.80 -5.62 -12.30
CA CYS A 50 31.65 -6.47 -12.59
C CYS A 50 32.12 -7.86 -13.07
N PRO A 51 31.74 -8.95 -12.37
CA PRO A 51 31.96 -10.31 -12.85
C PRO A 51 31.22 -10.53 -14.18
N ASP A 52 31.71 -11.47 -14.99
CA ASP A 52 31.02 -12.04 -16.15
C ASP A 52 30.48 -11.03 -17.17
N ASP A 53 31.32 -10.54 -18.09
CA ASP A 53 30.97 -9.74 -19.30
C ASP A 53 29.94 -8.58 -19.17
N GLY A 54 29.60 -8.17 -17.94
CA GLY A 54 28.51 -7.23 -17.67
C GLY A 54 27.14 -7.89 -17.48
N ALA A 55 27.06 -9.21 -17.38
CA ALA A 55 25.83 -9.97 -17.15
C ALA A 55 25.01 -9.47 -15.97
N LEU A 56 25.68 -9.15 -14.86
CA LEU A 56 25.06 -8.64 -13.63
C LEU A 56 24.55 -7.19 -13.77
N LEU A 57 24.97 -6.47 -14.81
CA LEU A 57 24.51 -5.11 -15.12
C LEU A 57 23.30 -5.10 -16.06
N ARG A 58 22.92 -6.26 -16.62
CA ARG A 58 21.75 -6.35 -17.50
C ARG A 58 20.48 -6.12 -16.67
N PRO A 59 19.60 -5.19 -17.07
CA PRO A 59 18.33 -5.01 -16.39
C PRO A 59 17.52 -6.31 -16.38
N ALA A 60 17.23 -6.81 -15.19
CA ALA A 60 16.34 -7.95 -15.00
C ALA A 60 14.95 -7.45 -14.64
N SER A 61 13.96 -7.71 -15.50
CA SER A 61 12.56 -7.46 -15.19
C SER A 61 11.89 -8.76 -14.76
N VAL A 62 11.29 -8.75 -13.58
CA VAL A 62 10.43 -9.84 -13.08
C VAL A 62 8.96 -9.58 -13.36
N GLN A 63 8.62 -8.56 -14.15
CA GLN A 63 7.24 -8.12 -14.37
C GLN A 63 6.36 -9.25 -14.92
N ALA A 64 6.81 -9.96 -15.96
CA ALA A 64 6.05 -11.07 -16.54
C ALA A 64 5.78 -12.20 -15.52
N GLN A 65 6.73 -12.46 -14.61
CA GLN A 65 6.56 -13.45 -13.54
C GLN A 65 5.55 -12.96 -12.50
N ALA A 66 5.58 -11.67 -12.17
CA ALA A 66 4.62 -11.05 -11.27
C ALA A 66 3.20 -11.07 -11.86
N ASP A 67 3.06 -10.73 -13.16
CA ASP A 67 1.79 -10.75 -13.88
C ASP A 67 1.18 -12.16 -13.91
N ALA A 68 2.01 -13.18 -14.18
CA ALA A 68 1.59 -14.57 -14.15
C ALA A 68 1.15 -15.03 -12.73
N ARG A 69 1.72 -14.45 -11.67
CA ARG A 69 1.40 -14.77 -10.27
C ARG A 69 0.25 -13.95 -9.68
N ARG A 70 -0.14 -12.83 -10.31
CA ARG A 70 -1.14 -11.87 -9.79
C ARG A 70 -2.50 -12.48 -9.52
N GLY A 71 -2.84 -13.58 -10.22
CA GLY A 71 -4.14 -14.25 -10.09
C GLY A 71 -5.30 -13.39 -10.60
N SER A 72 -6.53 -13.82 -10.32
CA SER A 72 -7.73 -13.08 -10.72
C SER A 72 -7.90 -11.82 -9.87
N VAL A 73 -8.18 -10.70 -10.55
CA VAL A 73 -8.51 -9.44 -9.89
C VAL A 73 -10.02 -9.22 -9.97
N PRO A 74 -10.71 -9.09 -8.82
CA PRO A 74 -12.13 -8.79 -8.79
C PRO A 74 -12.44 -7.49 -9.52
N ALA A 75 -13.59 -7.46 -10.19
CA ALA A 75 -14.11 -6.24 -10.78
C ALA A 75 -14.25 -5.15 -9.72
N PHE A 76 -13.93 -3.92 -10.10
CA PHE A 76 -14.25 -2.74 -9.30
C PHE A 76 -15.65 -2.25 -9.67
N LEU A 77 -16.45 -1.96 -8.66
CA LEU A 77 -17.78 -1.38 -8.80
C LEU A 77 -17.73 0.05 -8.26
N GLU A 78 -18.16 1.01 -9.07
CA GLU A 78 -18.22 2.42 -8.65
C GLU A 78 -19.24 2.65 -7.53
N ALA A 79 -20.33 1.87 -7.55
CA ALA A 79 -21.36 1.87 -6.52
C ALA A 79 -21.98 0.46 -6.39
N ALA A 80 -22.41 0.12 -5.18
CA ALA A 80 -23.23 -1.06 -4.90
C ALA A 80 -24.04 -0.85 -3.62
N GLU A 81 -25.10 -1.62 -3.45
CA GLU A 81 -25.92 -1.64 -2.24
C GLU A 81 -26.02 -3.07 -1.69
N GLY A 82 -26.24 -3.17 -0.37
CA GLY A 82 -26.44 -4.45 0.30
C GLY A 82 -25.17 -4.99 0.98
N PRO A 83 -25.14 -6.29 1.33
CA PRO A 83 -24.10 -6.84 2.19
C PRO A 83 -22.73 -6.84 1.53
N ALA A 84 -21.70 -6.39 2.26
CA ALA A 84 -20.32 -6.37 1.81
C ALA A 84 -19.34 -6.69 2.94
N ARG A 85 -18.35 -7.54 2.63
CA ARG A 85 -17.32 -7.99 3.55
C ARG A 85 -16.10 -7.07 3.53
N LEU A 86 -15.61 -6.65 4.69
CA LEU A 86 -14.41 -5.82 4.79
C LEU A 86 -13.14 -6.57 4.36
N GLU A 87 -12.40 -6.04 3.38
CA GLU A 87 -11.07 -6.55 2.98
C GLU A 87 -9.92 -5.76 3.61
N THR A 88 -10.06 -4.43 3.69
CA THR A 88 -9.10 -3.54 4.38
C THR A 88 -9.75 -2.19 4.66
N HIS A 89 -9.19 -1.44 5.60
CA HIS A 89 -9.64 -0.10 5.95
C HIS A 89 -8.52 0.80 6.47
N THR A 90 -8.82 2.09 6.52
CA THR A 90 -8.11 3.08 7.33
C THR A 90 -9.11 4.04 7.96
N VAL A 91 -8.71 4.73 9.03
CA VAL A 91 -9.50 5.78 9.69
C VAL A 91 -8.71 7.08 9.64
N LEU A 92 -9.37 8.15 9.20
CA LEU A 92 -8.81 9.49 9.15
C LEU A 92 -9.14 10.21 10.45
N TYR A 93 -8.14 10.85 11.03
CA TYR A 93 -8.27 11.60 12.28
C TYR A 93 -8.02 13.08 12.03
N ASP A 94 -8.68 13.93 12.82
CA ASP A 94 -8.40 15.37 12.83
C ASP A 94 -7.15 15.70 13.67
N ARG A 95 -6.91 17.00 13.85
CA ARG A 95 -5.75 17.51 14.62
C ARG A 95 -5.82 17.19 16.12
N ASP A 96 -7.03 16.98 16.65
CA ASP A 96 -7.28 16.70 18.06
C ASP A 96 -7.27 15.18 18.33
N GLY A 97 -7.08 14.38 17.28
CA GLY A 97 -7.03 12.93 17.35
C GLY A 97 -8.41 12.27 17.34
N ALA A 98 -9.47 13.00 16.99
CA ALA A 98 -10.80 12.42 16.86
C ALA A 98 -10.99 11.78 15.46
N PRO A 99 -11.61 10.58 15.37
CA PRO A 99 -11.99 10.00 14.09
C PRO A 99 -12.94 10.93 13.32
N THR A 100 -12.63 11.20 12.06
CA THR A 100 -13.49 12.00 11.16
C THR A 100 -14.35 11.13 10.27
N HIS A 101 -13.77 10.07 9.70
CA HIS A 101 -14.44 9.04 8.89
C HIS A 101 -13.43 7.92 8.60
N GLY A 102 -13.93 6.78 8.15
CA GLY A 102 -13.11 5.70 7.61
C GLY A 102 -13.18 5.58 6.10
N VAL A 103 -12.23 4.86 5.54
CA VAL A 103 -12.21 4.40 4.15
C VAL A 103 -12.08 2.89 4.17
N ALA A 104 -12.99 2.20 3.50
CA ALA A 104 -13.07 0.75 3.47
C ALA A 104 -13.01 0.25 2.02
N ILE A 105 -12.19 -0.78 1.78
CA ILE A 105 -12.33 -1.63 0.60
C ILE A 105 -13.12 -2.84 1.04
N VAL A 106 -14.27 -3.05 0.41
CA VAL A 106 -15.18 -4.15 0.74
C VAL A 106 -15.46 -5.01 -0.48
N ARG A 107 -15.81 -6.26 -0.25
CA ARG A 107 -16.16 -7.25 -1.27
C ARG A 107 -17.64 -7.62 -1.19
N THR A 108 -18.32 -7.49 -2.33
CA THR A 108 -19.67 -8.01 -2.57
C THR A 108 -19.60 -9.34 -3.34
N ALA A 109 -20.76 -9.91 -3.69
CA ALA A 109 -20.81 -11.06 -4.59
C ALA A 109 -20.38 -10.72 -6.03
N GLN A 110 -20.45 -9.44 -6.41
CA GLN A 110 -20.23 -8.95 -7.77
C GLN A 110 -18.84 -8.33 -7.96
N GLY A 111 -18.20 -7.82 -6.91
CA GLY A 111 -16.92 -7.13 -7.04
C GLY A 111 -16.43 -6.46 -5.76
N ARG A 112 -15.42 -5.59 -5.92
CA ARG A 112 -14.90 -4.71 -4.88
C ARG A 112 -15.51 -3.32 -4.98
N VAL A 113 -15.75 -2.70 -3.84
CA VAL A 113 -16.26 -1.33 -3.73
C VAL A 113 -15.32 -0.57 -2.80
N LEU A 114 -15.01 0.68 -3.16
CA LEU A 114 -14.43 1.64 -2.24
C LEU A 114 -15.57 2.39 -1.55
N ALA A 115 -15.64 2.32 -0.23
CA ALA A 115 -16.73 2.90 0.54
C ALA A 115 -16.19 3.78 1.67
N ARG A 116 -16.98 4.78 2.06
CA ARG A 116 -16.75 5.59 3.26
C ARG A 116 -17.36 4.89 4.47
N VAL A 117 -16.70 4.94 5.61
CA VAL A 117 -17.34 4.72 6.91
C VAL A 117 -17.70 6.09 7.47
N PRO A 118 -18.99 6.44 7.59
CA PRO A 118 -19.41 7.78 8.00
C PRO A 118 -18.86 8.18 9.37
N GLY A 119 -18.53 9.47 9.54
CA GLY A 119 -18.04 10.02 10.79
C GLY A 119 -19.05 9.94 11.95
N ASP A 120 -20.33 9.89 11.61
CA ASP A 120 -21.42 9.74 12.58
C ASP A 120 -21.68 8.28 12.99
N ASP A 121 -20.96 7.32 12.40
CA ASP A 121 -21.05 5.89 12.73
C ASP A 121 -20.01 5.50 13.79
N GLY A 122 -20.26 5.93 15.02
CA GLY A 122 -19.36 5.66 16.15
C GLY A 122 -19.11 4.18 16.40
N ASP A 123 -20.12 3.32 16.20
CA ASP A 123 -20.02 1.88 16.41
C ASP A 123 -19.09 1.23 15.37
N THR A 124 -19.24 1.59 14.09
CA THR A 124 -18.35 1.09 13.04
C THR A 124 -16.92 1.59 13.28
N LEU A 125 -16.73 2.88 13.55
CA LEU A 125 -15.40 3.46 13.81
C LEU A 125 -14.71 2.83 15.03
N ALA A 126 -15.45 2.57 16.11
CA ALA A 126 -14.93 1.87 17.29
C ALA A 126 -14.50 0.44 16.93
N ALA A 127 -15.30 -0.29 16.16
CA ALA A 127 -14.94 -1.64 15.71
C ALA A 127 -13.71 -1.66 14.79
N LEU A 128 -13.53 -0.64 13.95
CA LEU A 128 -12.37 -0.52 13.06
C LEU A 128 -11.06 -0.14 13.78
N THR A 129 -11.16 0.41 14.98
CA THR A 129 -10.02 0.94 15.77
C THR A 129 -9.74 0.13 17.04
N ALA A 130 -10.55 -0.89 17.31
CA ALA A 130 -10.37 -1.81 18.43
C ALA A 130 -9.00 -2.50 18.38
N GLN A 131 -8.28 -2.47 19.50
CA GLN A 131 -6.93 -3.04 19.60
C GLN A 131 -6.95 -4.56 19.82
N ASP A 132 -8.05 -5.10 20.30
CA ASP A 132 -8.24 -6.49 20.69
C ASP A 132 -9.15 -7.28 19.73
N ALA A 133 -9.68 -6.64 18.69
CA ALA A 133 -10.57 -7.25 17.72
C ALA A 133 -10.20 -6.87 16.27
N PHE A 134 -10.01 -7.88 15.43
CA PHE A 134 -9.78 -7.67 14.00
C PHE A 134 -11.11 -7.45 13.25
N ALA A 135 -11.26 -6.30 12.61
CA ALA A 135 -12.44 -5.98 11.80
C ALA A 135 -12.47 -6.66 10.43
N ILE A 136 -11.30 -7.07 9.91
CA ILE A 136 -11.19 -7.70 8.59
C ILE A 136 -12.07 -8.94 8.51
N GLY A 137 -12.84 -9.06 7.43
CA GLY A 137 -13.76 -10.15 7.21
C GLY A 137 -15.15 -9.97 7.83
N ARG A 138 -15.40 -8.92 8.64
CA ARG A 138 -16.76 -8.58 9.07
C ARG A 138 -17.63 -8.18 7.88
N VAL A 139 -18.93 -8.44 7.99
CA VAL A 139 -19.93 -8.10 6.96
C VAL A 139 -20.75 -6.94 7.47
N GLY A 140 -20.71 -5.83 6.73
CA GLY A 140 -21.57 -4.68 6.92
C GLY A 140 -22.47 -4.47 5.70
N THR A 141 -23.14 -3.32 5.65
CA THR A 141 -24.08 -2.96 4.58
C THR A 141 -23.59 -1.72 3.82
N LEU A 142 -23.56 -1.82 2.50
CA LEU A 142 -23.37 -0.70 1.59
C LEU A 142 -24.69 0.03 1.32
N ARG A 143 -24.64 1.36 1.33
CA ARG A 143 -25.76 2.25 0.99
C ARG A 143 -25.26 3.50 0.24
N ALA A 144 -26.08 4.09 -0.60
CA ALA A 144 -25.77 5.40 -1.17
C ALA A 144 -25.78 6.47 -0.05
N GLY A 145 -24.68 7.21 0.08
CA GLY A 145 -24.61 8.40 0.92
C GLY A 145 -25.32 9.60 0.28
N GLY A 146 -25.70 10.58 1.10
CA GLY A 146 -26.44 11.77 0.63
C GLY A 146 -25.67 12.66 -0.34
N ASP A 147 -24.36 12.47 -0.44
CA ASP A 147 -23.44 13.18 -1.33
C ASP A 147 -22.99 12.33 -2.54
N GLY A 148 -23.62 11.16 -2.74
CA GLY A 148 -23.30 10.23 -3.85
C GLY A 148 -22.11 9.32 -3.58
N VAL A 149 -21.45 9.43 -2.42
CA VAL A 149 -20.40 8.49 -2.00
C VAL A 149 -21.06 7.26 -1.37
N THR A 150 -20.62 6.06 -1.74
CA THR A 150 -21.15 4.83 -1.11
C THR A 150 -20.63 4.72 0.34
N ASP A 151 -21.54 4.57 1.29
CA ASP A 151 -21.24 4.35 2.70
C ASP A 151 -21.28 2.86 3.04
N TRP A 152 -20.37 2.41 3.91
CA TRP A 152 -20.37 1.10 4.52
C TRP A 152 -20.46 1.23 6.04
N ARG A 153 -21.41 0.50 6.63
CA ARG A 153 -21.67 0.48 8.08
C ARG A 153 -21.75 -0.97 8.55
N LEU A 154 -21.22 -1.27 9.74
CA LEU A 154 -21.31 -2.62 10.34
C LEU A 154 -22.74 -2.98 10.74
#